data_AF-A0A7T4X0L9-F1
#
_entry.id   AF-A0A7T4X0L9-F1
#
_cell.length_a   1.000
_cell.length_b   1.000
_cell.length_c   1.000
_cell.angle_alpha   90.00
_cell.angle_beta   90.00
_cell.angle_gamma   90.00
#
_symmetry.space_group_name_H-M   'P 1'
#
loop_
_entity.id
_entity.type
_entity.pdbx_description
1 polymer ?
#
loop_
_entity_poly.entity_id
_entity_poly.type
_entity_poly.pdbx_seq_one_letter_code
_entity_poly.pdbx_strand_id
1 'polypeptide(L)'
;MRKLEWFVFKILLPLVVVNFIVCDFLHEYEWVTFGLQFGPIAAVVAFIIVVGLLVKRPYDEEKVEETDTKGGRKWIIFLVVLVISLNLLWGEPASNLLNIKRFEFWAIMIIIPLLRAFDYKKKTDNTREEKRYF
;
A
#
# COMPACT_ATOMS: atom_id res chain seq x y z
N MET A 1 -2.47 20.77 6.76
CA MET A 1 -1.50 19.72 6.43
C MET A 1 -2.08 18.32 6.69
N ARG A 2 -2.52 18.00 7.91
CA ARG A 2 -3.07 16.67 8.26
C ARG A 2 -4.22 16.15 7.38
N LYS A 3 -5.16 16.98 6.92
CA LYS A 3 -6.31 16.54 6.09
C LYS A 3 -5.92 16.04 4.69
N LEU A 4 -4.93 16.66 4.05
CA LEU A 4 -4.52 16.30 2.69
C LEU A 4 -3.65 15.04 2.69
N GLU A 5 -2.66 14.96 3.58
CA GLU A 5 -1.86 13.74 3.77
C GLU A 5 -2.75 12.57 4.20
N TRP A 6 -3.68 12.81 5.12
CA TRP A 6 -4.65 11.80 5.50
C TRP A 6 -5.51 11.36 4.31
N PHE A 7 -5.95 12.29 3.45
CA PHE A 7 -6.70 11.96 2.24
C PHE A 7 -5.86 11.11 1.28
N VAL A 8 -4.60 11.49 1.04
CA VAL A 8 -3.71 10.74 0.15
C VAL A 8 -3.42 9.34 0.70
N PHE A 9 -2.96 9.23 1.94
CA PHE A 9 -2.55 7.94 2.50
C PHE A 9 -3.71 7.03 2.89
N LYS A 10 -4.86 7.58 3.32
CA LYS A 10 -6.00 6.76 3.76
C LYS A 10 -7.05 6.51 2.69
N ILE A 11 -7.10 7.32 1.64
CA ILE A 11 -8.13 7.20 0.59
C ILE A 11 -7.48 6.94 -0.76
N LEU A 12 -6.63 7.86 -1.24
CA LEU A 12 -6.08 7.79 -2.60
C LEU A 12 -5.21 6.54 -2.80
N LEU A 13 -4.24 6.31 -1.92
CA LEU A 13 -3.29 5.20 -2.04
C LEU A 13 -4.01 3.84 -1.96
N PRO A 14 -4.93 3.60 -1.01
CA PRO A 14 -5.72 2.38 -1.01
C PRO A 14 -6.52 2.15 -2.29
N LEU A 15 -7.13 3.21 -2.82
CA LEU A 15 -7.94 3.15 -4.03
C LEU A 15 -7.09 2.82 -5.26
N VAL A 16 -5.88 3.36 -5.35
CA VAL A 16 -4.92 3.03 -6.40
C VAL A 16 -4.47 1.57 -6.32
N VAL A 17 -4.20 1.05 -5.12
CA VAL A 17 -3.81 -0.36 -4.93
C VAL A 17 -4.94 -1.31 -5.33
N VAL A 18 -6.19 -1.00 -4.95
CA VAL A 18 -7.36 -1.78 -5.36
C VAL A 18 -7.54 -1.73 -6.88
N ASN A 19 -7.43 -0.53 -7.49
CA ASN A 19 -7.50 -0.37 -8.94
C ASN A 19 -6.44 -1.20 -9.65
N PHE A 20 -5.19 -1.19 -9.16
CA PHE A 20 -4.10 -1.99 -9.71
C PHE A 20 -4.43 -3.49 -9.71
N ILE A 21 -4.90 -4.01 -8.56
CA ILE A 21 -5.32 -5.42 -8.45
C ILE A 21 -6.43 -5.72 -9.46
N VAL A 22 -7.49 -4.91 -9.49
CA VAL A 22 -8.63 -5.12 -10.38
C VAL A 22 -8.21 -5.09 -11.85
N CYS A 23 -7.36 -4.14 -12.25
CA CYS A 23 -6.82 -4.06 -13.60
C CYS A 23 -6.02 -5.32 -13.99
N ASP A 24 -5.26 -5.90 -13.06
CA ASP A 24 -4.45 -7.09 -13.33
C ASP A 24 -5.31 -8.34 -13.61
N PHE A 25 -6.47 -8.46 -12.95
CA PHE A 25 -7.43 -9.56 -13.20
C PHE A 25 -8.32 -9.32 -14.43
N LEU A 26 -8.70 -8.07 -14.69
CA LEU A 26 -9.66 -7.73 -15.74
C LEU A 26 -8.99 -7.13 -16.99
N HIS A 27 -7.69 -7.34 -17.17
CA HIS A 27 -6.90 -6.78 -18.26
C HIS A 27 -7.40 -7.13 -19.67
N GLU A 28 -8.12 -8.25 -19.81
CA GLU A 28 -8.72 -8.69 -21.07
C GLU A 28 -9.96 -7.88 -21.47
N TYR A 29 -10.56 -7.13 -20.54
CA TYR A 29 -11.77 -6.37 -20.80
C TYR A 29 -11.45 -4.91 -21.16
N GLU A 30 -11.72 -4.53 -22.41
CA GLU A 30 -11.45 -3.18 -22.94
C GLU A 30 -12.02 -2.03 -22.08
N TRP A 31 -13.18 -2.22 -21.44
CA TRP A 31 -13.78 -1.19 -20.58
C TRP A 31 -12.98 -0.95 -19.28
N VAL A 32 -12.25 -1.94 -18.79
CA VAL A 32 -11.34 -1.80 -17.65
C VAL A 32 -10.02 -1.18 -18.12
N THR A 33 -9.51 -1.63 -19.25
CA THR A 33 -8.28 -1.12 -19.86
C THR A 33 -8.44 0.36 -20.27
N PHE A 34 -9.61 0.78 -20.72
CA PHE A 34 -9.82 2.18 -21.13
C PHE A 34 -10.35 3.08 -19.99
N GLY A 35 -11.20 2.58 -19.09
CA GLY A 35 -11.79 3.40 -18.02
C GLY A 35 -11.00 3.42 -16.71
N LEU A 36 -10.37 2.29 -16.37
CA LEU A 36 -9.70 2.09 -15.08
C LEU A 36 -8.18 2.35 -15.16
N GLN A 37 -7.54 2.13 -16.30
CA GLN A 37 -6.08 2.27 -16.51
C GLN A 37 -5.58 3.72 -16.46
N PHE A 38 -6.41 4.71 -16.81
CA PHE A 38 -6.07 6.14 -16.63
C PHE A 38 -6.26 6.62 -15.18
N GLY A 39 -6.93 5.84 -14.33
CA GLY A 39 -7.11 6.15 -12.91
C GLY A 39 -5.78 6.31 -12.17
N PRO A 40 -4.85 5.33 -12.26
CA PRO A 40 -3.50 5.45 -11.73
C PRO A 40 -2.72 6.64 -12.31
N ILE A 41 -2.84 6.93 -13.61
CA ILE A 41 -2.17 8.07 -14.24
C ILE A 41 -2.70 9.40 -13.67
N ALA A 42 -4.01 9.57 -13.58
CA ALA A 42 -4.64 10.74 -12.98
C ALA A 42 -4.27 10.87 -11.49
N ALA A 43 -4.21 9.75 -10.75
CA ALA A 43 -3.79 9.74 -9.35
C ALA A 43 -2.32 10.11 -9.17
N VAL A 44 -1.43 9.66 -10.06
CA VAL A 44 0.00 10.03 -10.06
C VAL A 44 0.18 11.50 -10.42
N VAL A 45 -0.54 12.02 -11.42
CA VAL A 45 -0.52 13.44 -11.77
C VAL A 45 -1.01 14.29 -10.59
N ALA A 46 -2.11 13.89 -9.94
CA ALA A 46 -2.62 14.55 -8.74
C ALA A 46 -1.60 14.50 -7.59
N PHE A 47 -0.94 13.36 -7.38
CA PHE A 47 0.10 13.19 -6.36
C PHE A 47 1.31 14.08 -6.63
N ILE A 48 1.81 14.15 -7.86
CA ILE A 48 2.94 15.00 -8.26
C ILE A 48 2.60 16.48 -8.04
N ILE A 49 1.38 16.92 -8.38
CA ILE A 49 0.92 18.28 -8.12
C ILE A 49 0.93 18.56 -6.61
N VAL A 50 0.42 17.63 -5.79
CA VAL A 50 0.40 17.77 -4.33
C VAL A 50 1.82 17.84 -3.74
N VAL A 51 2.73 16.95 -4.17
CA VAL A 51 4.13 16.94 -3.72
C VAL A 51 4.87 18.19 -4.20
N GLY A 52 4.65 18.63 -5.44
CA GLY A 52 5.24 19.86 -5.97
C GLY A 52 4.80 21.11 -5.21
N LEU A 53 3.56 21.15 -4.73
CA LEU A 53 3.07 22.20 -3.82
C LEU A 53 3.70 22.12 -2.42
N LEU A 54 4.04 20.91 -1.95
CA LEU A 54 4.69 20.67 -0.65
C LEU A 54 6.17 21.10 -0.65
N VAL A 55 6.91 20.86 -1.74
CA VAL A 55 8.36 21.18 -1.83
C VAL A 55 8.65 22.70 -1.80
N LYS A 56 7.67 23.55 -2.14
CA LYS A 56 7.87 25.00 -2.26
C LYS A 56 7.76 25.80 -0.94
N ARG A 57 7.60 25.18 0.23
CA ARG A 57 7.42 25.91 1.50
C ARG A 57 8.34 25.42 2.62
N PRO A 58 8.81 26.33 3.50
CA PRO A 58 9.70 25.99 4.60
C PRO A 58 9.02 24.97 5.52
N TYR A 59 9.81 23.98 5.90
CA TYR A 59 9.43 22.79 6.66
C TYR A 59 9.21 23.18 8.12
N ASP A 60 7.95 23.25 8.57
CA ASP A 60 7.66 23.32 10.00
C ASP A 60 7.78 21.91 10.59
N GLU A 61 8.79 21.72 11.43
CA GLU A 61 8.99 20.51 12.21
C GLU A 61 7.88 20.38 13.25
N GLU A 62 6.87 19.54 13.01
CA GLU A 62 5.94 19.15 14.07
C GLU A 62 5.70 17.64 14.15
N LYS A 63 5.56 17.21 15.42
CA LYS A 63 5.65 15.85 15.93
C LYS A 63 4.68 14.90 15.24
N VAL A 64 5.22 13.80 14.72
CA VAL A 64 4.48 12.66 14.18
C VAL A 64 3.73 11.97 15.32
N GLU A 65 2.42 12.19 15.43
CA GLU A 65 1.56 11.35 16.26
C GLU A 65 1.60 9.91 15.70
N GLU A 66 2.08 8.97 16.52
CA GLU A 66 2.09 7.54 16.21
C GLU A 66 0.66 7.10 15.84
N THR A 67 0.45 6.83 14.56
CA THR A 67 -0.84 6.39 14.05
C THR A 67 -1.05 4.93 14.44
N ASP A 68 -2.15 4.69 15.17
CA ASP A 68 -2.61 3.38 15.64
C ASP A 68 -2.54 2.31 14.53
N THR A 69 -1.62 1.37 14.69
CA THR A 69 -1.29 0.30 13.74
C THR A 69 -2.44 -0.69 13.51
N LYS A 70 -3.50 -0.67 14.33
CA LYS A 70 -4.67 -1.53 14.18
C LYS A 70 -5.41 -1.35 12.86
N GLY A 71 -5.43 -0.14 12.29
CA GLY A 71 -6.12 0.13 11.03
C GLY A 71 -5.49 -0.59 9.83
N GLY A 72 -4.16 -0.68 9.80
CA GLY A 72 -3.44 -1.28 8.67
C GLY A 72 -3.66 -2.79 8.53
N ARG A 73 -3.88 -3.51 9.64
CA ARG A 73 -4.08 -4.96 9.60
C ARG A 73 -5.38 -5.36 8.91
N LYS A 74 -6.48 -4.62 9.15
CA LYS A 74 -7.78 -4.86 8.49
C LYS A 74 -7.69 -4.65 6.98
N TRP A 75 -6.92 -3.65 6.57
CA TRP A 75 -6.74 -3.33 5.16
C TRP A 75 -5.95 -4.40 4.40
N ILE A 76 -4.90 -4.95 5.01
CA ILE A 76 -4.15 -6.08 4.44
C ILE A 76 -5.07 -7.31 4.28
N ILE A 77 -5.87 -7.63 5.30
CA ILE A 77 -6.83 -8.75 5.22
C ILE A 77 -7.83 -8.52 4.08
N PHE A 78 -8.33 -7.31 3.92
CA PHE A 78 -9.22 -6.95 2.82
C PHE A 78 -8.57 -7.20 1.45
N LEU A 79 -7.32 -6.77 1.24
CA LEU A 79 -6.61 -7.02 -0.02
C LEU A 79 -6.43 -8.51 -0.30
N VAL A 80 -6.10 -9.30 0.72
CA VAL A 80 -5.93 -10.75 0.58
C VAL A 80 -7.25 -11.40 0.16
N VAL A 81 -8.35 -11.04 0.84
CA VAL A 81 -9.69 -11.54 0.51
C VAL A 81 -10.08 -11.12 -0.90
N LEU A 82 -9.80 -9.89 -1.30
CA LEU A 82 -10.06 -9.38 -2.65
C LEU A 82 -9.31 -10.22 -3.70
N VAL A 83 -8.01 -10.43 -3.53
CA VAL A 83 -7.19 -11.21 -4.48
C VAL A 83 -7.66 -12.66 -4.55
N ILE A 84 -7.95 -13.32 -3.43
CA ILE A 84 -8.48 -14.68 -3.41
C ILE A 84 -9.84 -14.73 -4.14
N SER A 85 -10.72 -13.77 -3.89
CA SER A 85 -12.04 -13.73 -4.52
C SER A 85 -11.93 -13.55 -6.04
N LEU A 86 -11.04 -12.67 -6.50
CA LEU A 86 -10.79 -12.45 -7.93
C LEU A 86 -10.18 -13.70 -8.59
N ASN A 87 -9.25 -14.40 -7.91
CA ASN A 87 -8.73 -15.68 -8.43
C ASN A 87 -9.82 -16.74 -8.59
N LEU A 88 -10.79 -16.79 -7.67
CA LEU A 88 -11.87 -17.79 -7.71
C LEU A 88 -12.97 -17.44 -8.71
N LEU A 89 -13.32 -16.15 -8.84
CA LEU A 89 -14.46 -15.69 -9.64
C LEU A 89 -14.08 -15.30 -11.07
N TRP A 90 -12.89 -14.70 -11.25
CA TRP A 90 -12.42 -14.20 -12.55
C TRP A 90 -11.24 -15.00 -13.15
N GLY A 91 -10.62 -15.88 -12.37
CA GLY A 91 -9.56 -16.76 -12.87
C GLY A 91 -8.17 -16.19 -12.68
N GLU A 92 -7.27 -16.43 -13.63
CA GLU A 92 -5.84 -16.17 -13.42
C GLU A 92 -5.49 -14.70 -13.72
N PRO A 93 -4.79 -14.02 -12.80
CA PRO A 93 -4.33 -12.66 -13.05
C PRO A 93 -3.22 -12.62 -14.09
N ALA A 94 -3.04 -11.47 -14.75
CA ALA A 94 -1.92 -11.26 -15.67
C ALA A 94 -0.56 -11.40 -14.97
N SER A 95 -0.46 -10.96 -13.71
CA SER A 95 0.78 -11.05 -12.94
C SER A 95 0.86 -12.32 -12.10
N ASN A 96 2.06 -12.90 -12.03
CA ASN A 96 2.33 -14.03 -11.12
C ASN A 96 2.25 -13.63 -9.63
N LEU A 97 2.34 -12.33 -9.33
CA LEU A 97 2.35 -11.81 -7.96
C LEU A 97 0.99 -11.94 -7.28
N LEU A 98 -0.11 -11.92 -8.04
CA LEU A 98 -1.48 -12.02 -7.53
C LEU A 98 -2.09 -13.41 -7.74
N ASN A 99 -1.37 -14.32 -8.37
CA ASN A 99 -1.86 -15.67 -8.67
C ASN A 99 -1.68 -16.58 -7.44
N ILE A 100 -2.80 -17.03 -6.86
CA ILE A 100 -2.77 -17.85 -5.63
C ILE A 100 -2.18 -19.26 -5.82
N LYS A 101 -2.05 -19.73 -7.07
CA LYS A 101 -1.45 -21.03 -7.38
C LYS A 101 0.08 -20.96 -7.47
N ARG A 102 0.64 -19.75 -7.59
CA ARG A 102 2.07 -19.49 -7.74
C ARG A 102 2.73 -19.35 -6.36
N PHE A 103 3.99 -19.76 -6.25
CA PHE A 103 4.75 -19.65 -4.99
C PHE A 103 5.03 -18.19 -4.61
N GLU A 104 5.20 -17.33 -5.61
CA GLU A 104 5.52 -15.91 -5.48
C GLU A 104 4.48 -15.16 -4.62
N PHE A 105 3.19 -15.45 -4.82
CA PHE A 105 2.11 -14.90 -4.02
C PHE A 105 2.27 -15.24 -2.53
N TRP A 106 2.50 -16.52 -2.22
CA TRP A 106 2.66 -17.00 -0.85
C TRP A 106 3.96 -16.49 -0.19
N ALA A 107 5.04 -16.40 -0.97
CA ALA A 107 6.30 -15.86 -0.51
C ALA A 107 6.14 -14.40 -0.05
N ILE A 108 5.48 -13.56 -0.85
CA ILE A 108 5.21 -12.15 -0.50
C ILE A 108 4.34 -12.05 0.76
N MET A 109 3.31 -12.88 0.85
CA MET A 109 2.42 -12.95 2.01
C MET A 109 3.12 -13.29 3.32
N ILE A 110 4.22 -14.06 3.26
CA ILE A 110 5.04 -14.43 4.42
C ILE A 110 6.14 -13.39 4.67
N ILE A 111 6.80 -12.90 3.63
CA ILE A 111 7.94 -11.98 3.74
C ILE A 111 7.50 -10.62 4.29
N ILE A 112 6.39 -10.05 3.82
CA ILE A 112 5.89 -8.74 4.28
C ILE A 112 5.73 -8.68 5.81
N PRO A 113 5.02 -9.61 6.47
CA PRO A 113 4.90 -9.59 7.93
C PRO A 113 6.24 -9.87 8.63
N LEU A 114 7.11 -10.70 8.05
CA LEU A 114 8.46 -10.95 8.59
C LEU A 114 9.32 -9.68 8.58
N LEU A 115 9.33 -8.92 7.48
CA LEU A 115 10.06 -7.65 7.38
C LEU A 115 9.58 -6.66 8.45
N ARG A 116 8.26 -6.57 8.67
CA ARG A 116 7.69 -5.75 9.75
C ARG A 116 8.14 -6.20 11.14
N ALA A 117 8.23 -7.51 11.37
CA ALA A 117 8.70 -8.06 12.64
C ALA A 117 10.20 -7.78 12.86
N PHE A 118 11.01 -7.85 11.80
CA PHE A 118 12.43 -7.52 11.85
C PHE A 118 12.68 -6.03 12.11
N ASP A 119 11.93 -5.13 11.47
CA ASP A 119 12.02 -3.68 11.74
C ASP A 119 11.63 -3.35 13.19
N TYR A 120 10.58 -4.00 13.70
CA TYR A 120 10.19 -3.85 15.11
C TYR A 120 11.31 -4.31 16.07
N LYS A 121 11.94 -5.45 15.76
CA LYS A 121 13.07 -5.98 16.53
C LYS A 121 14.27 -5.03 16.50
N LYS A 122 14.61 -4.49 15.32
CA LYS A 122 15.72 -3.53 15.16
C LYS A 122 15.47 -2.24 15.94
N LYS A 123 14.24 -1.70 15.89
CA LYS A 123 13.86 -0.51 16.66
C LYS A 123 13.98 -0.76 18.17
N THR A 124 13.52 -1.92 18.64
CA THR A 124 13.58 -2.28 20.06
C THR A 124 14.98 -2.58 20.58
N ASP A 125 15.88 -3.16 19.79
CA ASP A 125 17.29 -3.36 20.16
C ASP A 125 18.04 -2.02 20.28
N ASN A 126 17.90 -1.11 19.32
CA ASN A 126 18.52 0.22 19.39
C ASN A 126 18.07 1.02 20.63
N THR A 127 16.78 0.92 20.99
CA THR A 127 16.25 1.61 22.20
C THR A 127 16.79 1.00 23.51
N ARG A 128 17.27 -0.26 23.46
CA ARG A 128 17.81 -0.98 24.61
C ARG A 128 19.29 -0.67 24.85
N GLU A 129 20.04 -0.36 23.80
CA GLU A 129 21.42 0.10 23.91
C GLU A 129 21.50 1.52 24.48
N GLU A 130 20.62 2.42 24.03
CA GLU A 130 20.58 3.81 24.50
C GLU A 130 20.32 3.91 26.03
N LYS A 131 19.50 3.01 26.58
CA LYS A 131 19.23 2.93 28.04
C LYS A 131 20.36 2.33 28.88
N ARG A 132 21.41 1.75 28.30
CA ARG A 132 22.57 1.24 29.07
C ARG A 132 23.67 2.28 29.26
N TYR A 133 23.59 3.41 28.55
CA TYR A 133 24.58 4.48 28.60
C TYR A 133 24.08 5.73 29.36
N PHE A 134 22.90 5.65 29.97
CA PHE A 134 22.36 6.61 30.94
C PHE A 134 22.14 5.91 32.28
#